data_AF-A0A838CW92-F1
#
_entry.id   AF-A0A838CW92-F1
#
_cell.length_a   1.000
_cell.length_b   1.000
_cell.length_c   1.000
_cell.angle_alpha   90.00
_cell.angle_beta   90.00
_cell.angle_gamma   90.00
#
_symmetry.space_group_name_H-M   'P 1'
#
loop_
_entity.id
_entity.type
_entity.pdbx_description
1 polymer ?
#
loop_
_entity_poly.entity_id
_entity_poly.type
_entity_poly.pdbx_seq_one_letter_code
_entity_poly.pdbx_strand_id
1 'polypeptide(L)'
;MKEQERKRLRRKQLLYINAIMISIVGLSLIILNFLSDKTFFLLFAALLLITGIVERWKYKTGRYAWTSDMRKLALYEEKVMKERSFEKERQSQYWSRFLIAPMIFLQGFAADSNRTLIDHSGFLWILTAIVVILIPMLNVGLIMRAKKIDEGRGYYEEIKQTSWMTALLFLVLVVLYALIMAFVFNL
;
A
#
# COMPACT_ATOMS: atom_id res chain seq x y z
N MET A 1 11.61 25.60 1.92
CA MET A 1 10.55 25.44 2.93
C MET A 1 11.18 25.56 4.30
N LYS A 2 10.60 26.34 5.23
CA LYS A 2 11.16 26.50 6.59
C LYS A 2 11.03 25.19 7.37
N GLU A 3 11.99 24.88 8.24
CA GLU A 3 12.04 23.61 8.98
C GLU A 3 10.78 23.37 9.84
N GLN A 4 10.29 24.42 10.52
CA GLN A 4 9.09 24.34 11.35
C GLN A 4 7.83 24.01 10.52
N GLU A 5 7.72 24.61 9.33
CA GLU A 5 6.64 24.33 8.38
C GLU A 5 6.70 22.87 7.90
N ARG A 6 7.90 22.38 7.58
CA ARG A 6 8.13 20.98 7.21
C ARG A 6 7.68 20.01 8.31
N LYS A 7 8.11 20.23 9.55
CA LYS A 7 7.71 19.39 10.70
C LYS A 7 6.19 19.38 10.88
N ARG A 8 5.53 20.54 10.72
CA ARG A 8 4.06 20.64 10.77
C ARG A 8 3.38 19.83 9.66
N LEU A 9 3.87 19.94 8.42
CA LEU A 9 3.31 19.19 7.28
C LEU A 9 3.52 17.67 7.44
N ARG A 10 4.67 17.22 7.96
CA ARG A 10 4.93 15.80 8.28
C ARG A 10 3.99 15.25 9.35
N ARG A 11 3.73 16.00 10.42
CA ARG A 11 2.75 15.61 11.45
C ARG A 11 1.34 15.48 10.85
N LYS A 12 0.94 16.42 9.99
CA LYS A 12 -0.34 16.33 9.26
C LYS A 12 -0.39 15.12 8.33
N GLN A 13 0.70 14.80 7.63
CA GLN A 13 0.79 13.60 6.78
C GLN A 13 0.53 12.33 7.58
N LEU A 14 1.18 12.17 8.74
CA LEU A 14 0.97 11.03 9.63
C LEU A 14 -0.47 10.97 10.14
N LEU A 15 -1.06 12.11 10.54
CA LEU A 15 -2.44 12.16 10.99
C LEU A 15 -3.42 11.76 9.87
N TYR A 16 -3.23 12.27 8.65
CA TYR A 16 -4.07 11.88 7.50
C TYR A 16 -3.95 10.39 7.18
N ILE A 17 -2.73 9.84 7.17
CA ILE A 17 -2.52 8.42 6.86
C ILE A 17 -3.13 7.53 7.94
N ASN A 18 -2.95 7.86 9.22
CA ASN A 18 -3.59 7.11 10.32
C ASN A 18 -5.12 7.21 10.27
N ALA A 19 -5.69 8.39 10.01
CA ALA A 19 -7.13 8.55 9.85
C ALA A 19 -7.67 7.72 8.68
N ILE A 20 -6.98 7.74 7.53
CA ILE A 20 -7.35 6.92 6.37
C ILE A 20 -7.25 5.43 6.70
N MET A 21 -6.19 4.98 7.37
CA MET A 21 -6.04 3.57 7.75
C MET A 21 -7.15 3.10 8.68
N ILE A 22 -7.50 3.87 9.71
CA ILE A 22 -8.59 3.54 10.63
C ILE A 22 -9.93 3.48 9.88
N SER A 23 -10.20 4.45 9.00
CA SER A 23 -11.40 4.45 8.18
C SER A 23 -11.47 3.24 7.25
N ILE A 24 -10.34 2.85 6.62
CA ILE A 24 -10.27 1.66 5.76
C ILE A 24 -10.53 0.39 6.57
N VAL A 25 -9.92 0.25 7.75
CA VAL A 25 -10.14 -0.92 8.62
C VAL A 25 -11.60 -0.99 9.09
N GLY A 26 -12.18 0.14 9.50
CA GLY A 26 -13.59 0.19 9.90
C GLY A 26 -14.53 -0.18 8.74
N LEU A 27 -14.33 0.41 7.56
CA LEU A 27 -15.11 0.09 6.37
C LEU A 27 -14.91 -1.36 5.93
N SER A 28 -13.69 -1.89 6.00
CA SER A 28 -13.44 -3.28 5.64
C SER A 28 -14.18 -4.23 6.56
N LEU A 29 -14.20 -3.99 7.87
CA LEU A 29 -14.96 -4.82 8.81
C LEU A 29 -16.46 -4.82 8.48
N ILE A 30 -17.03 -3.68 8.12
CA ILE A 30 -18.44 -3.59 7.70
C ILE A 30 -18.63 -4.42 6.43
N ILE A 31 -17.83 -4.18 5.38
CA ILE A 31 -17.95 -4.87 4.09
C ILE A 31 -17.81 -6.38 4.22
N LEU A 32 -16.87 -6.85 5.06
CA LEU A 32 -16.60 -8.26 5.30
C LEU A 32 -17.77 -9.01 5.98
N ASN A 33 -18.69 -8.30 6.64
CA ASN A 33 -19.91 -8.91 7.20
C ASN A 33 -20.99 -9.15 6.15
N PHE A 34 -20.97 -8.42 5.02
CA PHE A 34 -22.06 -8.43 4.04
C PHE A 34 -21.69 -9.10 2.72
N LEU A 35 -20.39 -9.21 2.41
CA LEU A 35 -19.93 -9.78 1.16
C LEU A 35 -19.40 -11.21 1.36
N SER A 36 -19.71 -12.08 0.41
CA SER A 36 -19.04 -13.38 0.31
C SER A 36 -17.56 -13.23 -0.06
N ASP A 37 -16.75 -14.22 0.31
CA ASP A 37 -15.29 -14.22 0.10
C ASP A 37 -14.95 -13.91 -1.36
N LYS A 38 -15.58 -14.64 -2.28
CA LYS A 38 -15.43 -14.42 -3.72
C LYS A 38 -15.72 -12.98 -4.13
N THR A 39 -16.84 -12.43 -3.68
CA THR A 39 -17.26 -11.07 -4.03
C THR A 39 -16.28 -10.04 -3.47
N PHE A 40 -15.83 -10.23 -2.22
CA PHE A 40 -14.83 -9.39 -1.59
C PHE A 40 -13.52 -9.37 -2.38
N PHE A 41 -12.95 -10.53 -2.70
CA PHE A 41 -11.67 -10.59 -3.42
C PHE A 41 -11.77 -9.98 -4.83
N LEU A 42 -12.84 -10.24 -5.57
CA LEU A 42 -13.05 -9.67 -6.90
C LEU A 42 -13.18 -8.15 -6.86
N LEU A 43 -13.98 -7.62 -5.93
CA LEU A 43 -14.12 -6.16 -5.74
C LEU A 43 -12.82 -5.52 -5.26
N PHE A 44 -12.07 -6.19 -4.38
CA PHE A 44 -10.80 -5.68 -3.89
C PHE A 44 -9.75 -5.63 -5.01
N ALA A 45 -9.67 -6.66 -5.85
CA ALA A 45 -8.82 -6.67 -7.03
C ALA A 45 -9.20 -5.54 -8.01
N ALA A 46 -10.50 -5.35 -8.29
CA ALA A 46 -10.97 -4.26 -9.13
C ALA A 46 -10.59 -2.89 -8.54
N LEU A 47 -10.75 -2.71 -7.23
CA LEU A 47 -10.39 -1.48 -6.53
C LEU A 47 -8.88 -1.20 -6.59
N LEU A 48 -8.03 -2.22 -6.47
CA LEU A 48 -6.58 -2.09 -6.64
C LEU A 48 -6.20 -1.65 -8.06
N LEU A 49 -6.85 -2.20 -9.09
CA LEU A 49 -6.64 -1.79 -10.47
C LEU A 49 -7.09 -0.34 -10.69
N ILE A 50 -8.29 0.02 -10.23
CA ILE A 50 -8.83 1.39 -10.34
C ILE A 50 -7.89 2.38 -9.65
N THR A 51 -7.47 2.09 -8.41
CA THR A 51 -6.56 2.98 -7.67
C THR A 51 -5.18 3.09 -8.32
N GLY A 52 -4.66 2.01 -8.92
CA GLY A 52 -3.44 2.04 -9.73
C GLY A 52 -3.58 2.95 -10.98
N ILE A 53 -4.68 2.80 -11.72
CA ILE A 53 -4.98 3.64 -12.90
C ILE A 53 -5.13 5.11 -12.50
N VAL A 54 -5.90 5.38 -11.44
CA VAL A 54 -6.14 6.75 -10.92
C VAL A 54 -4.82 7.39 -10.47
N GLU A 55 -3.94 6.65 -9.81
CA GLU A 55 -2.62 7.17 -9.40
C GLU A 55 -1.75 7.52 -10.61
N ARG A 56 -1.69 6.64 -11.62
CA ARG A 56 -0.95 6.93 -12.86
C ARG A 56 -1.50 8.14 -13.60
N TRP A 57 -2.82 8.29 -13.64
CA TRP A 57 -3.47 9.45 -14.23
C TRP A 57 -3.18 10.74 -13.45
N LYS A 58 -3.27 10.69 -12.10
CA LYS A 58 -2.91 11.82 -11.23
C LYS A 58 -1.46 12.25 -11.39
N TYR A 59 -0.55 11.29 -11.59
CA TYR A 59 0.84 11.58 -11.88
C TYR A 59 0.99 12.30 -13.22
N LYS A 60 0.42 11.75 -14.31
CA LYS A 60 0.47 12.38 -15.64
C LYS A 60 -0.14 13.79 -15.69
N THR A 61 -1.12 14.07 -14.85
CA THR A 61 -1.84 15.36 -14.81
C THR A 61 -1.30 16.34 -13.76
N GLY A 62 -0.24 15.97 -13.01
CA GLY A 62 0.34 16.83 -11.97
C GLY A 62 -0.57 17.05 -10.74
N ARG A 63 -1.61 16.22 -10.57
CA ARG A 63 -2.56 16.25 -9.44
C ARG A 63 -2.24 15.16 -8.42
N TYR A 64 -1.00 15.14 -7.93
CA TYR A 64 -0.46 14.10 -7.04
C TYR A 64 -0.98 14.13 -5.59
N ALA A 65 -1.70 15.18 -5.16
CA ALA A 65 -2.15 15.34 -3.78
C ALA A 65 -3.59 15.85 -3.66
N TRP A 66 -4.31 15.32 -2.67
CA TRP A 66 -5.72 15.63 -2.43
C TRP A 66 -5.93 16.91 -1.61
N THR A 67 -4.95 17.28 -0.78
CA THR A 67 -5.00 18.49 0.06
C THR A 67 -3.86 19.44 -0.29
N SER A 68 -4.07 20.74 -0.08
CA SER A 68 -3.07 21.79 -0.32
C SER A 68 -1.78 21.53 0.47
N ASP A 69 -1.90 21.10 1.73
CA ASP A 69 -0.76 20.77 2.59
C ASP A 69 0.05 19.59 2.06
N MET A 70 -0.61 18.52 1.60
CA MET A 70 0.09 17.38 1.01
C MET A 70 0.72 17.73 -0.34
N ARG A 71 0.09 18.65 -1.10
CA ARG A 71 0.65 19.14 -2.36
C ARG A 71 1.95 19.92 -2.13
N LYS A 72 1.98 20.81 -1.13
CA LYS A 72 3.19 21.54 -0.74
C LYS A 72 4.32 20.61 -0.35
N LEU A 73 4.00 19.56 0.41
CA LEU A 73 4.98 18.56 0.83
C LEU A 73 5.51 17.75 -0.37
N ALA A 74 4.62 17.30 -1.26
CA ALA A 74 5.01 16.55 -2.46
C ALA A 74 5.91 17.37 -3.41
N LEU A 75 5.60 18.66 -3.62
CA LEU A 75 6.44 19.58 -4.40
C LEU A 75 7.83 19.76 -3.79
N TYR A 76 7.92 19.76 -2.46
CA TYR A 76 9.22 19.80 -1.78
C TYR A 76 10.00 18.51 -2.01
N GLU A 77 9.36 17.34 -1.85
CA GLU A 77 10.01 16.04 -2.05
C GLU A 77 10.52 15.88 -3.49
N GLU A 78 9.71 16.22 -4.48
CA GLU A 78 10.07 16.21 -5.90
C GLU A 78 11.34 17.03 -6.17
N LYS A 79 11.42 18.24 -5.60
CA LYS A 79 12.58 19.12 -5.73
C LYS A 79 13.85 18.54 -5.08
N VAL A 80 13.71 17.89 -3.92
CA VAL A 80 14.86 17.36 -3.18
C VAL A 80 15.36 16.05 -3.77
N MET A 81 14.45 15.16 -4.18
CA MET A 81 14.80 13.81 -4.66
C MET A 81 15.30 13.81 -6.10
N LYS A 82 15.13 14.93 -6.82
CA LYS A 82 15.27 15.05 -8.28
C LYS A 82 14.18 14.25 -9.00
N GLU A 83 13.67 14.81 -10.09
CA GLU A 83 12.50 14.30 -10.84
C GLU A 83 12.58 12.79 -11.14
N ARG A 84 13.75 12.30 -11.57
CA ARG A 84 13.96 10.89 -11.91
C ARG A 84 13.80 9.91 -10.73
N SER A 85 14.21 10.29 -9.53
CA SER A 85 14.07 9.43 -8.33
C SER A 85 12.63 9.42 -7.83
N PHE A 86 12.00 10.59 -7.86
CA PHE A 86 10.60 10.76 -7.50
C PHE A 86 9.70 9.96 -8.45
N GLU A 87 9.97 10.01 -9.75
CA GLU A 87 9.26 9.22 -10.76
C GLU A 87 9.41 7.72 -10.52
N LYS A 88 10.63 7.22 -10.29
CA LYS A 88 10.87 5.79 -10.03
C LYS A 88 10.13 5.28 -8.79
N GLU A 89 10.11 6.07 -7.73
CA GLU A 89 9.35 5.73 -6.52
C GLU A 89 7.84 5.63 -6.82
N ARG A 90 7.29 6.57 -7.60
CA ARG A 90 5.88 6.54 -8.04
C ARG A 90 5.57 5.36 -8.96
N GLN A 91 6.48 5.06 -9.88
CA GLN A 91 6.34 3.89 -10.75
C GLN A 91 6.37 2.59 -9.93
N SER A 92 7.23 2.48 -8.92
CA SER A 92 7.25 1.32 -8.02
C SER A 92 5.94 1.14 -7.26
N GLN A 93 5.35 2.23 -6.75
CA GLN A 93 4.03 2.21 -6.10
C GLN A 93 2.90 1.79 -7.04
N TYR A 94 2.97 2.22 -8.30
CA TYR A 94 2.02 1.81 -9.34
C TYR A 94 2.15 0.32 -9.66
N TRP A 95 3.38 -0.15 -9.90
CA TRP A 95 3.65 -1.54 -10.27
C TRP A 95 3.30 -2.51 -9.16
N SER A 96 3.54 -2.17 -7.89
CA SER A 96 3.16 -3.05 -6.78
C SER A 96 1.65 -3.31 -6.75
N ARG A 97 0.81 -2.28 -7.00
CA ARG A 97 -0.65 -2.47 -7.08
C ARG A 97 -1.07 -3.33 -8.27
N PHE A 98 -0.45 -3.10 -9.43
CA PHE A 98 -0.71 -3.88 -10.63
C PHE A 98 -0.26 -5.34 -10.52
N LEU A 99 0.76 -5.63 -9.71
CA LEU A 99 1.25 -6.99 -9.46
C LEU A 99 0.40 -7.72 -8.41
N ILE A 100 -0.06 -7.03 -7.38
CA ILE A 100 -0.89 -7.62 -6.32
C ILE A 100 -2.31 -7.91 -6.83
N ALA A 101 -2.88 -7.04 -7.68
CA ALA A 101 -4.27 -7.18 -8.10
C ALA A 101 -4.60 -8.52 -8.79
N PRO A 102 -3.79 -9.04 -9.75
CA PRO A 102 -4.01 -10.37 -10.33
C PRO A 102 -3.96 -11.51 -9.31
N MET A 103 -3.08 -11.43 -8.31
CA MET A 103 -2.98 -12.47 -7.27
C MET A 103 -4.28 -12.54 -6.46
N ILE A 104 -4.80 -11.38 -6.04
CA ILE A 104 -6.06 -11.27 -5.32
C ILE A 104 -7.24 -11.69 -6.21
N PHE A 105 -7.20 -11.33 -7.48
CA PHE A 105 -8.22 -11.73 -8.45
C PHE A 105 -8.28 -13.26 -8.60
N LEU A 106 -7.13 -13.93 -8.73
CA LEU A 106 -7.04 -15.38 -8.78
C LEU A 106 -7.55 -16.03 -7.47
N GLN A 107 -7.25 -15.42 -6.32
CA GLN A 107 -7.78 -15.88 -5.04
C GLN A 107 -9.32 -15.81 -4.99
N GLY A 108 -9.92 -14.79 -5.62
CA GLY A 108 -11.37 -14.69 -5.76
C GLY A 108 -12.01 -15.84 -6.54
N PHE A 109 -11.32 -16.47 -7.49
CA PHE A 109 -11.84 -17.66 -8.19
C PHE A 109 -11.79 -18.92 -7.34
N ALA A 110 -10.82 -19.02 -6.44
CA ALA A 110 -10.67 -20.15 -5.51
C ALA A 110 -11.52 -19.99 -4.24
N ALA A 111 -12.08 -18.80 -4.01
CA ALA A 111 -12.84 -18.47 -2.81
C ALA A 111 -14.30 -18.96 -2.86
N ASP A 112 -14.85 -19.25 -1.68
CA ASP A 112 -16.23 -19.69 -1.51
C ASP A 112 -17.21 -18.55 -1.85
N SER A 113 -18.28 -18.87 -2.57
CA SER A 113 -19.34 -17.91 -2.92
C SER A 113 -20.38 -17.73 -1.83
N ASN A 114 -20.46 -18.66 -0.87
CA ASN A 114 -21.54 -18.77 0.10
C ASN A 114 -21.09 -18.47 1.54
N ARG A 115 -19.80 -18.28 1.76
CA ARG A 115 -19.24 -17.91 3.07
C ARG A 115 -18.73 -16.47 3.07
N THR A 116 -18.74 -15.86 4.25
CA THR A 116 -18.09 -14.57 4.48
C THR A 116 -16.77 -14.78 5.18
N LEU A 117 -15.85 -13.82 5.03
CA LEU A 117 -14.49 -13.97 5.53
C LEU A 117 -14.46 -14.02 7.07
N ILE A 118 -15.45 -13.41 7.70
CA ILE A 118 -15.61 -13.35 9.16
C ILE A 118 -16.03 -14.71 9.73
N ASP A 119 -16.68 -15.56 8.94
CA ASP A 119 -17.13 -16.89 9.39
C ASP A 119 -15.96 -17.88 9.57
N HIS A 120 -14.78 -17.58 9.01
CA HIS A 120 -13.59 -18.42 9.18
C HIS A 120 -13.02 -18.24 10.60
N SER A 121 -13.00 -19.34 11.35
CA SER A 121 -12.43 -19.37 12.70
C SER A 121 -10.97 -18.89 12.68
N GLY A 122 -10.69 -17.80 13.40
CA GLY A 122 -9.35 -17.22 13.49
C GLY A 122 -9.06 -16.08 12.51
N PHE A 123 -9.93 -15.82 11.52
CA PHE A 123 -9.72 -14.73 10.56
C PHE A 123 -9.61 -13.36 11.24
N LEU A 124 -10.50 -13.06 12.20
CA LEU A 124 -10.46 -11.79 12.95
C LEU A 124 -9.17 -11.62 13.76
N TRP A 125 -8.62 -12.71 14.32
CA TRP A 125 -7.36 -12.67 15.06
C TRP A 125 -6.18 -12.41 14.13
N ILE A 126 -6.16 -13.06 12.96
CA ILE A 126 -5.15 -12.82 11.92
C ILE A 126 -5.24 -11.37 11.43
N LEU A 127 -6.43 -10.88 11.12
CA LEU A 127 -6.66 -9.50 10.68
C LEU A 127 -6.20 -8.50 11.73
N THR A 128 -6.53 -8.74 13.00
CA THR A 128 -6.11 -7.88 14.12
C THR A 128 -4.58 -7.87 14.26
N ALA A 129 -3.93 -9.03 14.21
CA ALA A 129 -2.48 -9.13 14.26
C ALA A 129 -1.82 -8.36 13.09
N ILE A 130 -2.35 -8.52 11.88
CA ILE A 130 -1.90 -7.79 10.69
C ILE A 130 -2.02 -6.28 10.90
N VAL A 131 -3.16 -5.78 11.41
CA VAL A 131 -3.39 -4.34 11.65
C VAL A 131 -2.44 -3.79 12.71
N VAL A 132 -2.28 -4.49 13.84
CA VAL A 132 -1.42 -4.10 14.96
C VAL A 132 0.05 -4.04 14.54
N ILE A 133 0.49 -4.89 13.60
CA ILE A 133 1.86 -4.89 13.09
C ILE A 133 2.05 -3.87 11.96
N LEU A 134 1.15 -3.84 10.97
CA LEU A 134 1.28 -2.99 9.79
C LEU A 134 1.20 -1.51 10.11
N ILE A 135 0.29 -1.07 10.99
CA ILE A 135 0.11 0.36 11.28
C ILE A 135 1.40 0.98 11.85
N PRO A 136 2.03 0.42 12.90
CA PRO A 136 3.33 0.89 13.36
C PRO A 136 4.41 0.82 12.29
N MET A 137 4.49 -0.27 11.52
CA MET A 137 5.49 -0.41 10.45
C MET A 137 5.35 0.68 9.38
N LEU A 138 4.13 1.01 8.96
CA LEU A 138 3.86 2.08 8.01
C LEU A 138 4.24 3.45 8.58
N ASN A 139 3.93 3.72 9.84
CA ASN A 139 4.32 4.96 10.51
C ASN A 139 5.85 5.10 10.61
N VAL A 140 6.56 4.05 11.01
CA VAL A 140 8.02 4.02 11.05
C VAL A 140 8.61 4.21 9.65
N GLY A 141 8.07 3.53 8.64
CA GLY A 141 8.47 3.67 7.24
C GLY A 141 8.34 5.12 6.73
N LEU A 142 7.23 5.78 7.04
CA LEU A 142 7.01 7.19 6.68
C LEU A 142 7.99 8.14 7.36
N ILE A 143 8.27 7.92 8.66
CA ILE A 143 9.23 8.74 9.41
C ILE A 143 10.64 8.55 8.85
N MET A 144 11.06 7.31 8.60
CA MET A 144 12.36 7.02 8.00
C MET A 144 12.50 7.64 6.61
N ARG A 145 11.48 7.50 5.75
CA ARG A 145 11.44 8.13 4.43
C ARG A 145 11.56 9.65 4.54
N ALA A 146 10.78 10.27 5.43
CA ALA A 146 10.82 11.71 5.65
C ALA A 146 12.22 12.17 6.09
N LYS A 147 12.83 11.47 7.04
CA LYS A 147 14.20 11.76 7.51
C LYS A 147 15.22 11.65 6.37
N LYS A 148 15.16 10.57 5.58
CA LYS A 148 16.06 10.37 4.43
C LYS A 148 15.96 11.49 3.40
N ILE A 149 14.74 11.88 3.04
CA ILE A 149 14.51 12.97 2.09
C ILE A 149 15.03 14.29 2.67
N ASP A 150 14.73 14.58 3.94
CA ASP A 150 15.12 15.83 4.58
C ASP A 150 16.65 15.96 4.74
N GLU A 151 17.38 14.84 4.84
CA GLU A 151 18.85 14.79 4.95
C GLU A 151 19.57 14.81 3.59
N GLY A 152 18.86 14.71 2.47
CA GLY A 152 19.46 14.79 1.13
C GLY A 152 20.43 13.66 0.77
N ARG A 153 20.49 12.59 1.58
CA ARG A 153 21.32 11.41 1.28
C ARG A 153 20.83 10.77 -0.02
N GLY A 154 21.76 10.32 -0.87
CA GLY A 154 21.52 9.82 -2.23
C GLY A 154 20.44 8.74 -2.31
N TYR A 155 19.18 9.17 -2.42
CA TYR A 155 17.99 8.32 -2.42
C TYR A 155 17.96 7.37 -3.65
N TYR A 156 18.73 7.68 -4.69
CA TYR A 156 18.73 6.97 -5.96
C TYR A 156 19.37 5.57 -5.92
N GLU A 157 20.50 5.41 -5.22
CA GLU A 157 21.17 4.09 -5.11
C GLU A 157 20.38 3.15 -4.20
N GLU A 158 19.81 3.67 -3.12
CA GLU A 158 18.93 2.91 -2.23
C GLU A 158 17.61 2.52 -2.91
N ILE A 159 16.98 3.37 -3.75
CA ILE A 159 15.78 2.95 -4.51
C ILE A 159 16.10 1.75 -5.41
N LYS A 160 17.27 1.72 -6.06
CA LYS A 160 17.63 0.60 -6.95
C LYS A 160 17.74 -0.71 -6.16
N GLN A 161 18.38 -0.67 -4.99
CA GLN A 161 18.47 -1.80 -4.08
C GLN A 161 17.10 -2.20 -3.51
N THR A 162 16.28 -1.20 -3.15
CA THR A 162 14.91 -1.40 -2.63
C THR A 162 14.01 -2.02 -3.69
N SER A 163 14.06 -1.61 -4.96
CA SER A 163 13.27 -2.22 -6.03
C SER A 163 13.61 -3.70 -6.25
N TRP A 164 14.89 -4.08 -6.15
CA TRP A 164 15.30 -5.48 -6.27
C TRP A 164 14.89 -6.29 -5.03
N MET A 165 15.01 -5.71 -3.83
CA MET A 165 14.46 -6.30 -2.61
C MET A 165 12.94 -6.45 -2.67
N THR A 166 12.19 -5.47 -3.20
CA THR A 166 10.73 -5.55 -3.37
C THR A 166 10.35 -6.63 -4.38
N ALA A 167 11.10 -6.76 -5.48
CA ALA A 167 10.92 -7.84 -6.44
C ALA A 167 11.21 -9.21 -5.82
N LEU A 168 12.24 -9.30 -4.95
CA LEU A 168 12.60 -10.53 -4.26
C LEU A 168 11.59 -10.88 -3.14
N LEU A 169 11.13 -9.90 -2.36
CA LEU A 169 10.05 -10.07 -1.39
C LEU A 169 8.76 -10.50 -2.08
N PHE A 170 8.45 -9.93 -3.25
CA PHE A 170 7.34 -10.33 -4.08
C PHE A 170 7.49 -11.79 -4.55
N LEU A 171 8.66 -12.16 -5.08
CA LEU A 171 8.96 -13.54 -5.47
C LEU A 171 8.78 -14.50 -4.28
N VAL A 172 9.31 -14.15 -3.11
CA VAL A 172 9.19 -14.96 -1.88
C VAL A 172 7.73 -15.07 -1.46
N LEU A 173 6.95 -13.99 -1.49
CA LEU A 173 5.52 -14.01 -1.17
C LEU A 173 4.73 -14.87 -2.16
N VAL A 174 5.04 -14.81 -3.45
CA VAL A 174 4.42 -15.65 -4.49
C VAL A 174 4.75 -17.13 -4.26
N VAL A 175 6.01 -17.44 -3.94
CA VAL A 175 6.47 -18.81 -3.67
C VAL A 175 5.85 -19.36 -2.38
N LEU A 176 5.87 -18.60 -1.29
CA LEU A 176 5.24 -18.98 -0.02
C LEU A 176 3.73 -19.17 -0.20
N TYR A 177 3.08 -18.28 -0.93
CA TYR A 177 1.66 -18.42 -1.25
C TYR A 177 1.39 -19.69 -2.07
N ALA A 178 2.18 -19.96 -3.11
CA ALA A 178 2.05 -21.18 -3.90
C ALA A 178 2.24 -22.45 -3.06
N LEU A 179 3.20 -22.45 -2.13
CA LEU A 179 3.44 -23.56 -1.20
C LEU A 179 2.29 -23.76 -0.21
N ILE A 180 1.76 -22.67 0.37
CA ILE A 180 0.60 -22.74 1.26
C ILE A 180 -0.61 -23.29 0.51
N MET A 181 -0.85 -22.82 -0.72
CA MET A 181 -1.94 -23.33 -1.56
C MET A 181 -1.74 -24.82 -1.91
N ALA A 182 -0.53 -25.24 -2.30
CA ALA A 182 -0.25 -26.66 -2.56
C ALA A 182 -0.53 -27.53 -1.33
N PHE A 183 -0.12 -27.08 -0.15
CA PHE A 183 -0.30 -27.80 1.11
C PHE A 183 -1.76 -27.82 1.59
N VAL A 184 -2.50 -26.71 1.45
CA VAL A 184 -3.91 -26.61 1.85
C VAL A 184 -4.82 -27.40 0.92
N PHE A 185 -4.49 -27.49 -0.37
CA PHE A 185 -5.30 -28.17 -1.38
C PHE A 185 -4.84 -29.61 -1.69
N ASN A 186 -3.87 -30.16 -0.95
CA ASN A 186 -3.34 -31.53 -1.13
C ASN A 186 -2.94 -31.83 -2.59
N LEU A 187 -2.09 -30.99 -3.17
CA LEU A 187 -1.38 -31.25 -4.43
C LEU A 187 0.00 -31.86 -4.16
#